data_AF-A0A1C0SAP7-F1
#
_entry.id   AF-A0A1C0SAP7-F1
#
_cell.length_a   1.000
_cell.length_b   1.000
_cell.length_c   1.000
_cell.angle_alpha   90.00
_cell.angle_beta   90.00
_cell.angle_gamma   90.00
#
_symmetry.space_group_name_H-M   'P 1'
#
loop_
_entity.id
_entity.type
_entity.pdbx_description
1 polymer ?
#
loop_
_entity_poly.entity_id
_entity_poly.type
_entity_poly.pdbx_seq_one_letter_code
_entity_poly.pdbx_strand_id
1 'polypeptide(L)'
;MAKMATKTTIADLFPDDEGMILVAAHAVDGSLRHITEVANGAACGCICFGCKRPMIAKNGGDPTRMAYHFAHRPEDMVYDCTTAGETALHIRAKEIIEKHRRVTLPTTTTPGLDGKPVDVTPERSIELTDVLLETATGELIPDVTATMPDGRRLFIEIANTHPCPQSKIEKLGIMGVEVLEIEVAGYRTTPLDELDDIILDLAPRRLIHCSERTAKAAEIEEQRRRIEETERLEAERLIAVYREPPTATHRRAAELVEEMSLWGLEEFMDTDDTQPSAFIVPRCQWQAAVFYRFMDTQYPATVSPIDMVDRFMEREWEKPDLAFMKTETSRKIAALAEDFKSAYEEVLAYMRRLEKAEVVYQKPGKTFYMTYDFKKKIKTTLEALEAAEANRDAIREVYEDIEKLLKPGGGGMPDFEGWLQQQADRRHLAVQGFLADDDLAYEVEENLKEIKRVIEERADGLWDELPDDLMGLPMGDLVNSLMQAWEEARESEGDSWRAKIEGR
;
A
#
# COMPACT_ATOMS: atom_id res chain seq x y z
N MET A 1 -4.35 -50.43 -50.02
CA MET A 1 -5.61 -51.14 -49.67
C MET A 1 -6.34 -50.28 -48.67
N ALA A 2 -7.48 -49.70 -49.04
CA ALA A 2 -8.28 -48.90 -48.11
C ALA A 2 -8.83 -49.85 -47.02
N LYS A 3 -8.44 -49.64 -45.76
CA LYS A 3 -9.16 -50.25 -44.63
C LYS A 3 -10.62 -49.81 -44.78
N MET A 4 -11.53 -50.76 -44.97
CA MET A 4 -12.95 -50.46 -44.76
C MET A 4 -13.08 -49.98 -43.31
N ALA A 5 -13.49 -48.73 -43.11
CA ALA A 5 -13.80 -48.20 -41.80
C ALA A 5 -14.85 -49.12 -41.18
N THR A 6 -14.54 -49.71 -40.04
CA THR A 6 -15.51 -50.50 -39.29
C THR A 6 -16.60 -49.54 -38.83
N LYS A 7 -17.86 -49.77 -39.22
CA LYS A 7 -19.02 -49.01 -38.70
C LYS A 7 -19.29 -49.27 -37.21
N THR A 8 -18.54 -50.19 -36.62
CA THR A 8 -18.70 -50.67 -35.25
C THR A 8 -18.12 -49.68 -34.25
N THR A 9 -19.00 -49.17 -33.40
CA THR A 9 -18.68 -48.28 -32.27
C THR A 9 -18.66 -49.07 -30.96
N ILE A 10 -18.22 -48.46 -29.86
CA ILE A 10 -18.35 -49.09 -28.53
C ILE A 10 -19.81 -49.29 -28.14
N ALA A 11 -20.71 -48.39 -28.52
CA ALA A 11 -22.14 -48.56 -28.27
C ALA A 11 -22.69 -49.88 -28.86
N ASP A 12 -22.17 -50.30 -30.02
CA ASP A 12 -22.62 -51.53 -30.69
C ASP A 12 -22.13 -52.82 -30.00
N LEU A 13 -21.11 -52.73 -29.15
CA LEU A 13 -20.54 -53.85 -28.39
C LEU A 13 -21.36 -54.22 -27.14
N PHE A 14 -22.39 -53.43 -26.81
CA PHE A 14 -23.18 -53.55 -25.58
C PHE A 14 -24.67 -53.45 -25.85
N PRO A 15 -25.51 -53.79 -24.85
CA PRO A 15 -26.95 -53.58 -24.92
C PRO A 15 -27.28 -52.13 -25.30
N ASP A 16 -28.10 -51.92 -26.33
CA ASP A 16 -28.75 -50.64 -26.60
C ASP A 16 -29.73 -50.25 -25.47
N ASP A 17 -30.42 -49.10 -25.60
CA ASP A 17 -31.41 -48.64 -24.61
C ASP A 17 -32.56 -49.64 -24.38
N GLU A 18 -32.72 -50.65 -25.25
CA GLU A 18 -33.68 -51.75 -25.15
C GLU A 18 -33.07 -53.07 -24.62
N GLY A 19 -31.78 -53.08 -24.30
CA GLY A 19 -31.08 -54.24 -23.73
C GLY A 19 -30.44 -55.19 -24.75
N MET A 20 -30.26 -54.77 -26.01
CA MET A 20 -29.87 -55.65 -27.13
C MET A 20 -28.40 -55.51 -27.56
N ILE A 21 -27.64 -56.61 -27.56
CA ILE A 21 -26.21 -56.62 -27.95
C ILE A 21 -26.10 -56.82 -29.47
N LEU A 22 -25.45 -55.91 -30.20
CA LEU A 22 -25.38 -55.97 -31.66
C LEU A 22 -24.05 -56.52 -32.20
N VAL A 23 -23.01 -56.59 -31.38
CA VAL A 23 -21.67 -57.04 -31.80
C VAL A 23 -21.09 -58.00 -30.75
N ALA A 24 -20.43 -59.05 -31.23
CA ALA A 24 -19.74 -60.02 -30.40
C ALA A 24 -18.35 -60.35 -30.97
N ALA A 25 -17.45 -60.88 -30.12
CA ALA A 25 -16.12 -61.30 -30.56
C ALA A 25 -16.17 -62.76 -31.02
N HIS A 26 -15.50 -63.11 -32.11
CA HIS A 26 -15.41 -64.50 -32.54
C HIS A 26 -14.41 -65.28 -31.67
N ALA A 27 -14.77 -66.48 -31.23
CA ALA A 27 -14.07 -67.22 -30.17
C ALA A 27 -12.62 -67.60 -30.51
N VAL A 28 -12.26 -67.67 -31.79
CA VAL A 28 -10.95 -68.18 -32.25
C VAL A 28 -9.97 -67.05 -32.59
N ASP A 29 -10.42 -66.06 -33.36
CA ASP A 29 -9.57 -64.98 -33.88
C ASP A 29 -9.77 -63.65 -33.13
N GLY A 30 -10.74 -63.59 -32.21
CA GLY A 30 -11.07 -62.38 -31.45
C GLY A 30 -11.69 -61.25 -32.29
N SER A 31 -11.98 -61.49 -33.57
CA SER A 31 -12.55 -60.47 -34.46
C SER A 31 -13.95 -60.06 -34.03
N LEU A 32 -14.22 -58.76 -34.00
CA LEU A 32 -15.55 -58.23 -33.69
C LEU A 32 -16.45 -58.37 -34.91
N ARG A 33 -17.64 -58.93 -34.72
CA ARG A 33 -18.60 -59.20 -35.81
C ARG A 33 -19.96 -58.62 -35.45
N HIS A 34 -20.54 -57.87 -36.38
CA HIS A 34 -21.89 -57.35 -36.21
C HIS A 34 -22.92 -58.47 -36.36
N ILE A 35 -24.08 -58.33 -35.73
CA ILE A 35 -25.14 -59.35 -35.72
C ILE A 35 -25.64 -59.70 -37.13
N THR A 36 -25.48 -58.79 -38.10
CA THR A 36 -25.81 -59.02 -39.52
C THR A 36 -24.76 -59.81 -40.29
N GLU A 37 -23.57 -60.03 -39.72
CA GLU A 37 -22.39 -60.60 -40.40
C GLU A 37 -22.09 -62.04 -39.95
N VAL A 38 -22.92 -62.60 -39.06
CA VAL A 38 -22.70 -63.91 -38.45
C VAL A 38 -23.79 -64.91 -38.81
N ALA A 39 -23.46 -66.20 -38.74
CA ALA A 39 -24.45 -67.27 -38.87
C ALA A 39 -25.45 -67.22 -37.70
N ASN A 40 -26.72 -67.53 -37.98
CA ASN A 40 -27.76 -67.58 -36.94
C ASN A 40 -27.48 -68.65 -35.88
N GLY A 41 -27.87 -68.36 -34.64
CA GLY A 41 -27.84 -69.28 -33.52
C GLY A 41 -26.44 -69.44 -32.92
N ALA A 42 -26.21 -70.60 -32.29
CA ALA A 42 -24.91 -70.96 -31.71
C ALA A 42 -23.80 -71.18 -32.76
N ALA A 43 -24.17 -71.33 -34.03
CA ALA A 43 -23.24 -71.48 -35.15
C ALA A 43 -22.43 -70.19 -35.44
N CYS A 44 -22.82 -69.04 -34.85
CA CYS A 44 -22.02 -67.82 -34.94
C CYS A 44 -20.60 -67.97 -34.35
N GLY A 45 -20.40 -68.91 -33.41
CA GLY A 45 -19.12 -69.12 -32.74
C GLY A 45 -18.63 -67.88 -31.97
N CYS A 46 -19.55 -67.00 -31.59
CA CYS A 46 -19.22 -65.74 -30.94
C CYS A 46 -19.27 -65.85 -29.41
N ILE A 47 -18.45 -65.04 -28.75
CA ILE A 47 -18.40 -64.83 -27.31
C ILE A 47 -18.69 -63.36 -27.00
N CYS A 48 -19.26 -63.11 -25.82
CA CYS A 48 -19.54 -61.77 -25.34
C CYS A 48 -18.23 -61.01 -25.15
N PHE A 49 -18.15 -59.79 -25.68
CA PHE A 49 -16.95 -58.98 -25.53
C PHE A 49 -16.64 -58.67 -24.05
N GLY A 50 -17.68 -58.45 -23.22
CA GLY A 50 -17.56 -58.18 -21.79
C GLY A 50 -17.22 -59.41 -20.96
N CYS A 51 -18.14 -60.38 -20.87
CA CYS A 51 -17.95 -61.54 -19.96
C CYS A 51 -17.21 -62.74 -20.58
N LYS A 52 -16.79 -62.65 -21.86
CA LYS A 52 -16.12 -63.70 -22.63
C LYS A 52 -16.88 -65.04 -22.74
N ARG A 53 -18.17 -65.09 -22.35
CA ARG A 53 -19.00 -66.29 -22.43
C ARG A 53 -19.60 -66.49 -23.83
N PRO A 54 -19.91 -67.74 -24.24
CA PRO A 54 -20.55 -68.02 -25.53
C PRO A 54 -21.89 -67.29 -25.71
N MET A 55 -22.13 -66.81 -26.93
CA MET A 55 -23.38 -66.14 -27.31
C MET A 55 -24.14 -66.90 -28.40
N ILE A 56 -25.39 -66.50 -28.59
CA ILE A 56 -26.31 -66.98 -29.63
C ILE A 56 -26.74 -65.77 -30.46
N ALA A 57 -26.51 -65.82 -31.77
CA ALA A 57 -26.98 -64.80 -32.70
C ALA A 57 -28.47 -64.98 -33.00
N LYS A 58 -29.33 -64.02 -32.65
CA LYS A 58 -30.77 -64.01 -32.98
C LYS A 58 -31.04 -63.08 -34.15
N ASN A 59 -30.54 -63.45 -35.33
CA ASN A 59 -30.60 -62.67 -36.57
C ASN A 59 -31.45 -63.29 -37.70
N GLY A 60 -32.29 -64.27 -37.38
CA GLY A 60 -33.07 -65.05 -38.36
C GLY A 60 -34.59 -64.99 -38.15
N GLY A 61 -35.05 -64.19 -37.19
CA GLY A 61 -36.47 -63.93 -36.93
C GLY A 61 -37.00 -62.74 -37.73
N ASP A 62 -38.28 -62.40 -37.56
CA ASP A 62 -38.87 -61.19 -38.14
C ASP A 62 -38.36 -59.93 -37.39
N PRO A 63 -37.56 -59.06 -38.05
CA PRO A 63 -36.97 -57.88 -37.41
C PRO A 63 -38.02 -56.85 -36.96
N THR A 64 -39.26 -56.92 -37.44
CA THR A 64 -40.36 -56.05 -36.98
C THR A 64 -40.91 -56.44 -35.60
N ARG A 65 -40.63 -57.66 -35.14
CA ARG A 65 -41.07 -58.19 -33.84
C ARG A 65 -39.99 -58.18 -32.78
N MET A 66 -38.73 -58.31 -33.20
CA MET A 66 -37.58 -58.30 -32.30
C MET A 66 -36.35 -57.92 -33.12
N ALA A 67 -35.65 -56.86 -32.72
CA ALA A 67 -34.42 -56.45 -33.38
C ALA A 67 -33.38 -57.58 -33.34
N TYR A 68 -32.53 -57.66 -34.37
CA TYR A 68 -31.46 -58.64 -34.41
C TYR A 68 -30.47 -58.35 -33.28
N HIS A 69 -30.18 -59.34 -32.44
CA HIS A 69 -29.26 -59.19 -31.33
C HIS A 69 -28.54 -60.49 -30.99
N PHE A 70 -27.44 -60.38 -30.26
CA PHE A 70 -26.80 -61.48 -29.56
C PHE A 70 -27.42 -61.67 -28.18
N ALA A 71 -27.67 -62.92 -27.81
CA ALA A 71 -28.14 -63.29 -26.47
C ALA A 71 -27.14 -64.26 -25.83
N HIS A 72 -26.99 -64.19 -24.51
CA HIS A 72 -26.27 -65.24 -23.77
C HIS A 72 -27.02 -66.57 -23.88
N ARG A 73 -26.27 -67.68 -23.85
CA ARG A 73 -26.91 -69.01 -23.78
C ARG A 73 -27.76 -69.11 -22.52
N PRO A 74 -28.96 -69.71 -22.58
CA PRO A 74 -29.82 -69.91 -21.40
C PRO A 74 -29.13 -70.71 -20.29
N GLU A 75 -28.19 -71.57 -20.66
CA GLU A 75 -27.37 -72.41 -19.78
C GLU A 75 -26.31 -71.59 -19.01
N ASP A 76 -25.91 -70.44 -19.57
CA ASP A 76 -24.91 -69.51 -19.05
C ASP A 76 -25.57 -68.22 -18.53
N MET A 77 -26.88 -68.25 -18.21
CA MET A 77 -27.65 -67.08 -17.81
C MET A 77 -27.07 -66.49 -16.51
N VAL A 78 -26.42 -65.34 -16.66
CA VAL A 78 -25.98 -64.51 -15.53
C VAL A 78 -26.83 -63.24 -15.57
N TYR A 79 -27.59 -63.02 -14.49
CA TYR A 79 -28.44 -61.84 -14.32
C TYR A 79 -27.64 -60.52 -14.26
N ASP A 80 -26.32 -60.61 -14.01
CA ASP A 80 -25.36 -59.51 -14.01
C ASP A 80 -24.27 -59.71 -15.09
N CYS A 81 -24.64 -59.68 -16.37
CA CYS A 81 -23.65 -59.27 -17.37
C CYS A 81 -23.49 -57.75 -17.26
N THR A 82 -22.88 -57.30 -16.15
CA THR A 82 -22.59 -55.90 -15.80
C THR A 82 -21.45 -55.36 -16.67
N THR A 83 -21.65 -55.44 -17.97
CA THR A 83 -20.90 -54.65 -18.94
C THR A 83 -21.85 -53.58 -19.45
N ALA A 84 -22.24 -52.67 -18.55
CA ALA A 84 -22.73 -51.38 -19.01
C ALA A 84 -21.61 -50.77 -19.87
N GLY A 85 -21.93 -50.16 -21.01
CA GLY A 85 -20.94 -49.62 -21.96
C GLY A 85 -19.92 -48.65 -21.33
N GLU A 86 -20.18 -48.20 -20.11
CA GLU A 86 -19.28 -47.46 -19.23
C GLU A 86 -17.98 -48.20 -18.89
N THR A 87 -18.01 -49.50 -18.61
CA THR A 87 -16.81 -50.30 -18.28
C THR A 87 -16.02 -50.67 -19.53
N ALA A 88 -16.64 -50.64 -20.70
CA ALA A 88 -16.03 -51.16 -21.90
C ALA A 88 -15.06 -50.21 -22.59
N LEU A 89 -15.43 -48.93 -22.67
CA LEU A 89 -14.52 -47.89 -23.13
C LEU A 89 -13.33 -47.76 -22.17
N HIS A 90 -13.59 -47.93 -20.88
CA HIS A 90 -12.56 -48.00 -19.84
C HIS A 90 -11.59 -49.16 -20.06
N ILE A 91 -12.08 -50.39 -20.23
CA ILE A 91 -11.26 -51.57 -20.56
C ILE A 91 -10.50 -51.35 -21.88
N ARG A 92 -11.19 -50.88 -22.92
CA ARG A 92 -10.59 -50.71 -24.24
C ARG A 92 -9.46 -49.69 -24.23
N ALA A 93 -9.62 -48.59 -23.51
CA ALA A 93 -8.57 -47.58 -23.38
C ALA A 93 -7.32 -48.16 -22.70
N LYS A 94 -7.48 -48.99 -21.66
CA LYS A 94 -6.36 -49.71 -21.01
C LYS A 94 -5.63 -50.63 -21.99
N GLU A 95 -6.37 -51.44 -22.75
CA GLU A 95 -5.80 -52.33 -23.76
C GLU A 95 -5.03 -51.58 -24.86
N ILE A 96 -5.55 -50.43 -25.31
CA ILE A 96 -4.88 -49.58 -26.31
C ILE A 96 -3.53 -49.09 -25.78
N ILE A 97 -3.49 -48.60 -24.53
CA ILE A 97 -2.25 -48.13 -23.90
C ILE A 97 -1.26 -49.28 -23.72
N GLU A 98 -1.71 -50.46 -23.29
CA GLU A 98 -0.84 -51.64 -23.13
C GLU A 98 -0.28 -52.13 -24.48
N LYS A 99 -1.11 -52.13 -25.52
CA LYS A 99 -0.74 -52.55 -26.88
C LYS A 99 0.32 -51.62 -27.49
N HIS A 100 0.10 -50.31 -27.41
CA HIS A 100 0.96 -49.32 -28.08
C HIS A 100 2.12 -48.85 -27.21
N ARG A 101 2.02 -49.02 -25.88
CA ARG A 101 3.05 -48.65 -24.91
C ARG A 101 3.53 -47.21 -25.07
N ARG A 102 2.60 -46.30 -25.36
CA ARG A 102 2.87 -44.87 -25.56
C ARG A 102 1.71 -44.07 -25.01
N VAL A 103 1.98 -42.84 -24.57
CA VAL A 103 0.93 -41.85 -24.29
C VAL A 103 1.48 -40.44 -24.50
N THR A 104 0.62 -39.49 -24.86
CA THR A 104 0.99 -38.07 -24.89
C THR A 104 0.67 -37.39 -23.56
N LEU A 105 1.69 -36.82 -22.92
CA LEU A 105 1.55 -35.97 -21.74
C LEU A 105 1.17 -34.54 -22.17
N PRO A 106 0.21 -33.89 -21.49
CA PRO A 106 -0.16 -32.51 -21.79
C PRO A 106 0.92 -31.52 -21.34
N THR A 107 0.85 -30.30 -21.86
CA THR A 107 1.57 -29.16 -21.29
C THR A 107 1.17 -28.95 -19.84
N THR A 108 2.15 -28.68 -18.96
CA THR A 108 1.88 -28.27 -17.59
C THR A 108 2.38 -26.86 -17.34
N THR A 109 1.63 -26.12 -16.53
CA THR A 109 1.96 -24.75 -16.15
C THR A 109 1.85 -24.55 -14.64
N THR A 110 2.53 -23.53 -14.13
CA THR A 110 2.38 -23.07 -12.74
C THR A 110 2.29 -21.55 -12.72
N PRO A 111 1.58 -20.92 -11.75
CA PRO A 111 1.61 -19.47 -11.62
C PRO A 111 3.03 -18.95 -11.36
N GLY A 112 3.44 -17.94 -12.11
CA GLY A 112 4.69 -17.20 -11.94
C GLY A 112 4.62 -16.15 -10.84
N LEU A 113 5.71 -15.38 -10.68
CA LEU A 113 5.78 -14.28 -9.71
C LEU A 113 4.70 -13.21 -9.94
N ASP A 114 4.39 -12.90 -11.20
CA ASP A 114 3.33 -11.96 -11.59
C ASP A 114 1.93 -12.60 -11.66
N GLY A 115 1.79 -13.85 -11.21
CA GLY A 115 0.56 -14.63 -11.25
C GLY A 115 0.21 -15.21 -12.62
N LYS A 116 0.97 -14.91 -13.68
CA LYS A 116 0.71 -15.47 -15.01
C LYS A 116 1.20 -16.90 -15.12
N PRO A 117 0.57 -17.75 -15.96
CA PRO A 117 1.04 -19.11 -16.18
C PRO A 117 2.45 -19.12 -16.79
N VAL A 118 3.33 -19.93 -16.20
CA VAL A 118 4.65 -20.26 -16.71
C VAL A 118 4.67 -21.73 -17.10
N ASP A 119 5.09 -22.01 -18.33
CA ASP A 119 5.23 -23.38 -18.82
C ASP A 119 6.31 -24.13 -18.02
N VAL A 120 5.96 -25.32 -17.55
CA VAL A 120 6.88 -26.21 -16.81
C VAL A 120 7.34 -27.35 -17.68
N THR A 121 6.39 -28.04 -18.33
CA THR A 121 6.69 -29.11 -19.28
C THR A 121 5.89 -28.91 -20.55
N PRO A 122 6.50 -29.09 -21.74
CA PRO A 122 5.76 -29.06 -23.00
C PRO A 122 4.92 -30.34 -23.14
N GLU A 123 3.89 -30.26 -23.98
CA GLU A 123 3.22 -31.43 -24.53
C GLU A 123 4.25 -32.33 -25.23
N ARG A 124 4.23 -33.62 -24.89
CA ARG A 124 5.15 -34.60 -25.46
C ARG A 124 4.57 -35.99 -25.47
N SER A 125 4.78 -36.70 -26.57
CA SER A 125 4.56 -38.15 -26.63
C SER A 125 5.73 -38.89 -25.99
N ILE A 126 5.42 -39.86 -25.13
CA ILE A 126 6.42 -40.67 -24.42
C ILE A 126 6.16 -42.16 -24.65
N GLU A 127 7.25 -42.91 -24.83
CA GLU A 127 7.24 -44.38 -24.81
C GLU A 127 7.23 -44.88 -23.37
N LEU A 128 6.52 -45.98 -23.13
CA LEU A 128 6.29 -46.57 -21.82
C LEU A 128 6.92 -47.96 -21.75
N THR A 129 7.60 -48.25 -20.64
CA THR A 129 8.02 -49.62 -20.29
C THR A 129 7.22 -50.14 -19.10
N ASP A 130 7.28 -51.45 -18.87
CA ASP A 130 6.65 -52.09 -17.71
C ASP A 130 5.15 -51.74 -17.53
N VAL A 131 4.44 -51.67 -18.65
CA VAL A 131 3.00 -51.38 -18.67
C VAL A 131 2.24 -52.56 -18.07
N LEU A 132 1.55 -52.32 -16.96
CA LEU A 132 0.73 -53.29 -16.24
C LEU A 132 -0.66 -52.71 -16.00
N LEU A 133 -1.69 -53.53 -16.21
CA LEU A 133 -3.08 -53.16 -15.98
C LEU A 133 -3.51 -53.57 -14.56
N GLU A 134 -4.26 -52.70 -13.89
CA GLU A 134 -4.94 -52.98 -12.60
C GLU A 134 -4.04 -53.60 -11.51
N THR A 135 -2.78 -53.17 -11.44
CA THR A 135 -1.83 -53.71 -10.46
C THR A 135 -1.90 -52.94 -9.15
N ALA A 136 -2.22 -53.66 -8.06
CA ALA A 136 -2.27 -53.08 -6.73
C ALA A 136 -0.90 -52.53 -6.30
N THR A 137 -0.86 -51.25 -5.95
CA THR A 137 0.30 -50.57 -5.37
C THR A 137 -0.08 -50.05 -3.98
N GLY A 138 0.15 -50.88 -2.95
CA GLY A 138 -0.29 -50.59 -1.58
C GLY A 138 -1.82 -50.69 -1.44
N GLU A 139 -2.47 -49.62 -0.97
CA GLU A 139 -3.94 -49.54 -0.83
C GLU A 139 -4.66 -49.11 -2.12
N LEU A 140 -3.91 -48.83 -3.20
CA LEU A 140 -4.46 -48.23 -4.40
C LEU A 140 -4.24 -49.09 -5.64
N ILE A 141 -5.23 -49.13 -6.52
CA ILE A 141 -5.15 -49.80 -7.83
C ILE A 141 -5.32 -48.72 -8.90
N PRO A 142 -4.24 -48.29 -9.57
CA PRO A 142 -4.32 -47.49 -10.79
C PRO A 142 -4.83 -48.32 -11.96
N ASP A 143 -5.47 -47.68 -12.95
CA ASP A 143 -5.94 -48.38 -14.14
C ASP A 143 -4.79 -48.93 -14.97
N VAL A 144 -3.76 -48.11 -15.17
CA VAL A 144 -2.51 -48.50 -15.81
C VAL A 144 -1.34 -47.98 -14.99
N THR A 145 -0.35 -48.83 -14.75
CA THR A 145 0.95 -48.44 -14.21
C THR A 145 2.01 -48.64 -15.28
N ALA A 146 2.92 -47.68 -15.44
CA ALA A 146 4.01 -47.74 -16.41
C ALA A 146 5.27 -47.04 -15.88
N THR A 147 6.38 -47.25 -16.57
CA THR A 147 7.65 -46.55 -16.36
C THR A 147 7.90 -45.61 -17.54
N MET A 148 8.23 -44.36 -17.24
CA MET A 148 8.59 -43.32 -18.20
C MET A 148 10.03 -43.52 -18.72
N PRO A 149 10.42 -42.89 -19.85
CA PRO A 149 11.78 -43.03 -20.40
C PRO A 149 12.91 -42.58 -19.46
N ASP A 150 12.60 -41.69 -18.51
CA ASP A 150 13.53 -41.21 -17.49
C ASP A 150 13.58 -42.09 -16.22
N GLY A 151 12.86 -43.21 -16.21
CA GLY A 151 12.80 -44.18 -15.13
C GLY A 151 11.77 -43.88 -14.04
N ARG A 152 11.03 -42.76 -14.13
CA ARG A 152 9.95 -42.46 -13.17
C ARG A 152 8.73 -43.33 -13.42
N ARG A 153 7.95 -43.57 -12.36
CA ARG A 153 6.65 -44.26 -12.48
C ARG A 153 5.59 -43.27 -12.93
N LEU A 154 4.72 -43.74 -13.82
CA LEU A 154 3.52 -43.05 -14.28
C LEU A 154 2.31 -43.93 -14.01
N PHE A 155 1.32 -43.37 -13.33
CA PHE A 155 0.00 -43.95 -13.20
C PHE A 155 -0.96 -43.24 -14.13
N ILE A 156 -1.75 -44.01 -14.86
CA ILE A 156 -2.76 -43.50 -15.77
C ILE A 156 -4.12 -43.93 -15.23
N GLU A 157 -4.99 -42.97 -15.02
CA GLU A 157 -6.39 -43.16 -14.62
C GLU A 157 -7.28 -42.83 -15.82
N ILE A 158 -8.19 -43.74 -16.17
CA ILE A 158 -9.13 -43.54 -17.26
C ILE A 158 -10.46 -43.08 -16.65
N ALA A 159 -10.81 -41.81 -16.87
CA ALA A 159 -12.04 -41.22 -16.32
C ALA A 159 -13.20 -41.36 -17.33
N ASN A 160 -14.24 -42.12 -16.96
CA ASN A 160 -15.43 -42.32 -17.82
C ASN A 160 -16.72 -41.64 -17.31
N THR A 161 -16.96 -41.57 -16.00
CA THR A 161 -18.16 -40.90 -15.43
C THR A 161 -17.83 -39.94 -14.31
N HIS A 162 -16.82 -40.24 -13.50
CA HIS A 162 -16.34 -39.37 -12.44
C HIS A 162 -14.81 -39.23 -12.54
N PRO A 163 -14.27 -38.01 -12.40
CA PRO A 163 -12.83 -37.80 -12.29
C PRO A 163 -12.28 -38.49 -11.05
N CYS A 164 -10.98 -38.73 -11.04
CA CYS A 164 -10.28 -39.38 -9.94
C CYS A 164 -10.57 -38.67 -8.60
N PRO A 165 -11.02 -39.39 -7.55
CA PRO A 165 -11.36 -38.76 -6.27
C PRO A 165 -10.15 -38.04 -5.66
N GLN A 166 -10.36 -36.86 -5.09
CA GLN A 166 -9.29 -36.05 -4.50
C GLN A 166 -8.45 -36.81 -3.45
N SER A 167 -9.08 -37.68 -2.65
CA SER A 167 -8.40 -38.54 -1.68
C SER A 167 -7.45 -39.58 -2.30
N LYS A 168 -7.73 -40.02 -3.53
CA LYS A 168 -6.85 -40.91 -4.33
C LYS A 168 -5.68 -40.11 -4.89
N ILE A 169 -5.95 -38.91 -5.39
CA ILE A 169 -4.96 -37.97 -5.91
C ILE A 169 -3.91 -37.60 -4.84
N GLU A 170 -4.35 -37.27 -3.63
CA GLU A 170 -3.47 -36.88 -2.52
C GLU A 170 -2.54 -38.03 -2.08
N LYS A 171 -3.09 -39.25 -1.96
CA LYS A 171 -2.29 -40.45 -1.65
C LYS A 171 -1.25 -40.74 -2.73
N LEU A 172 -1.60 -40.55 -4.01
CA LEU A 172 -0.70 -40.74 -5.15
C LEU A 172 0.41 -39.68 -5.21
N GLY A 173 0.09 -38.42 -4.88
CA GLY A 173 1.07 -37.34 -4.84
C GLY A 173 2.16 -37.56 -3.78
N ILE A 174 1.80 -38.09 -2.61
CA ILE A 174 2.75 -38.43 -1.53
C ILE A 174 3.78 -39.48 -1.99
N MET A 175 3.40 -40.36 -2.92
CA MET A 175 4.28 -41.41 -3.43
C MET A 175 5.32 -40.91 -4.45
N GLY A 176 5.27 -39.62 -4.84
CA GLY A 176 6.17 -39.04 -5.84
C GLY A 176 6.00 -39.64 -7.23
N VAL A 177 4.81 -40.14 -7.55
CA VAL A 177 4.48 -40.79 -8.83
C VAL A 177 3.75 -39.83 -9.74
N GLU A 178 4.08 -39.82 -11.03
CA GLU A 178 3.35 -39.02 -12.02
C GLU A 178 1.93 -39.59 -12.21
N VAL A 179 0.91 -38.74 -12.26
CA VAL A 179 -0.49 -39.20 -12.41
C VAL A 179 -1.14 -38.50 -13.58
N LEU A 180 -1.38 -39.25 -14.66
CA LEU A 180 -2.11 -38.81 -15.83
C LEU A 180 -3.57 -39.27 -15.75
N GLU A 181 -4.49 -38.35 -15.93
CA GLU A 181 -5.91 -38.67 -16.12
C GLU A 181 -6.26 -38.45 -17.59
N ILE A 182 -6.96 -39.42 -18.18
CA ILE A 182 -7.48 -39.35 -19.56
C ILE A 182 -8.99 -39.49 -19.49
N GLU A 183 -9.71 -38.48 -19.95
CA GLU A 183 -11.17 -38.46 -19.97
C GLU A 183 -11.70 -39.07 -21.26
N VAL A 184 -12.44 -40.18 -21.13
CA VAL A 184 -12.94 -40.94 -22.28
C VAL A 184 -14.45 -40.88 -22.45
N ALA A 185 -15.18 -40.30 -21.48
CA ALA A 185 -16.65 -40.30 -21.42
C ALA A 185 -17.37 -39.97 -22.74
N GLY A 186 -16.83 -39.01 -23.51
CA GLY A 186 -17.41 -38.51 -24.75
C GLY A 186 -17.24 -39.39 -26.00
N TYR A 187 -16.47 -40.49 -25.92
CA TYR A 187 -16.07 -41.28 -27.10
C TYR A 187 -16.79 -42.64 -27.24
N ARG A 188 -17.94 -42.80 -26.58
CA ARG A 188 -18.71 -44.06 -26.60
C ARG A 188 -19.25 -44.44 -27.99
N THR A 189 -19.57 -43.45 -28.81
CA THR A 189 -20.11 -43.64 -30.17
C THR A 189 -19.05 -43.56 -31.25
N THR A 190 -17.77 -43.50 -30.87
CA THR A 190 -16.67 -43.41 -31.83
C THR A 190 -16.33 -44.79 -32.41
N PRO A 191 -16.04 -44.89 -33.73
CA PRO A 191 -15.58 -46.12 -34.34
C PRO A 191 -14.32 -46.67 -33.67
N LEU A 192 -14.26 -47.99 -33.51
CA LEU A 192 -13.17 -48.65 -32.79
C LEU A 192 -11.78 -48.45 -33.40
N ASP A 193 -11.70 -48.24 -34.71
CA ASP A 193 -10.45 -47.97 -35.44
C ASP A 193 -9.93 -46.54 -35.27
N GLU A 194 -10.77 -45.62 -34.81
CA GLU A 194 -10.40 -44.22 -34.51
C GLU A 194 -10.01 -44.02 -33.03
N LEU A 195 -10.34 -44.97 -32.15
CA LEU A 195 -10.06 -44.87 -30.72
C LEU A 195 -8.57 -44.88 -30.37
N ASP A 196 -7.73 -45.55 -31.16
CA ASP A 196 -6.30 -45.66 -30.86
C ASP A 196 -5.68 -44.25 -30.75
N ASP A 197 -5.84 -43.39 -31.76
CA ASP A 197 -5.28 -42.03 -31.75
C ASP A 197 -5.96 -41.13 -30.70
N ILE A 198 -7.26 -41.34 -30.46
CA ILE A 198 -8.00 -40.59 -29.45
C ILE A 198 -7.47 -40.86 -28.06
N ILE A 199 -7.37 -42.13 -27.67
CA ILE A 199 -6.87 -42.51 -26.33
C ILE A 199 -5.40 -42.10 -26.17
N LEU A 200 -4.57 -42.31 -27.19
CA LEU A 200 -3.15 -42.04 -27.11
C LEU A 200 -2.82 -40.53 -27.11
N ASP A 201 -3.56 -39.70 -27.85
CA ASP A 201 -3.15 -38.32 -28.17
C ASP A 201 -4.24 -37.24 -28.04
N LEU A 202 -5.50 -37.51 -28.39
CA LEU A 202 -6.51 -36.44 -28.54
C LEU A 202 -7.46 -36.26 -27.36
N ALA A 203 -7.76 -37.33 -26.62
CA ALA A 203 -8.70 -37.29 -25.50
C ALA A 203 -8.24 -36.26 -24.45
N PRO A 204 -9.17 -35.48 -23.85
CA PRO A 204 -8.84 -34.52 -22.81
C PRO A 204 -8.05 -35.21 -21.70
N ARG A 205 -6.95 -34.59 -21.30
CA ARG A 205 -6.01 -35.20 -20.39
C ARG A 205 -5.39 -34.18 -19.45
N ARG A 206 -5.10 -34.61 -18.24
CA ARG A 206 -4.52 -33.76 -17.21
C ARG A 206 -3.47 -34.52 -16.44
N LEU A 207 -2.29 -33.93 -16.32
CA LEU A 207 -1.28 -34.41 -15.39
C LEU A 207 -1.64 -33.90 -13.99
N ILE A 208 -2.40 -34.71 -13.25
CA ILE A 208 -2.93 -34.37 -11.93
C ILE A 208 -1.79 -34.14 -10.95
N HIS A 209 -0.84 -35.07 -10.90
CA HIS A 209 0.37 -34.93 -10.12
C HIS A 209 1.58 -34.89 -11.06
N CYS A 210 2.37 -33.83 -10.90
CA CYS A 210 3.60 -33.60 -11.67
C CYS A 210 4.70 -33.12 -10.74
N SER A 211 5.76 -33.92 -10.62
CA SER A 211 6.90 -33.57 -9.76
C SER A 211 7.63 -32.33 -10.26
N GLU A 212 7.79 -32.14 -11.57
CA GLU A 212 8.39 -30.92 -12.13
C GLU A 212 7.53 -29.68 -11.83
N ARG A 213 6.20 -29.77 -11.97
CA ARG A 213 5.28 -28.66 -11.64
C ARG A 213 5.36 -28.29 -10.17
N THR A 214 5.40 -29.28 -9.29
CA THR A 214 5.51 -29.08 -7.84
C THR A 214 6.85 -28.44 -7.48
N ALA A 215 7.96 -28.92 -8.07
CA ALA A 215 9.27 -28.34 -7.86
C ALA A 215 9.34 -26.88 -8.35
N LYS A 216 8.78 -26.60 -9.53
CA LYS A 216 8.78 -25.24 -10.09
C LYS A 216 7.90 -24.28 -9.26
N ALA A 217 6.74 -24.75 -8.79
CA ALA A 217 5.89 -23.99 -7.88
C ALA A 217 6.61 -23.66 -6.56
N ALA A 218 7.32 -24.63 -5.97
CA ALA A 218 8.10 -24.42 -4.75
C ALA A 218 9.27 -23.42 -4.96
N GLU A 219 9.95 -23.47 -6.12
CA GLU A 219 10.99 -22.49 -6.47
C GLU A 219 10.42 -21.07 -6.55
N ILE A 220 9.27 -20.90 -7.21
CA ILE A 220 8.61 -19.58 -7.36
C ILE A 220 8.12 -19.06 -6.01
N GLU A 221 7.57 -19.93 -5.16
CA GLU A 221 7.11 -19.55 -3.83
C GLU A 221 8.28 -19.14 -2.92
N GLU A 222 9.41 -19.85 -2.99
CA GLU A 222 10.65 -19.46 -2.30
C GLU A 222 11.15 -18.10 -2.79
N GLN A 223 11.13 -17.86 -4.11
CA GLN A 223 11.49 -16.55 -4.68
C GLN A 223 10.56 -15.44 -4.21
N ARG A 224 9.24 -15.69 -4.19
CA ARG A 224 8.23 -14.74 -3.68
C ARG A 224 8.51 -14.39 -2.22
N ARG A 225 8.72 -15.40 -1.36
CA ARG A 225 9.03 -15.18 0.05
C ARG A 225 10.29 -14.35 0.25
N ARG A 226 11.34 -14.58 -0.55
CA ARG A 226 12.58 -13.77 -0.50
C ARG A 226 12.35 -12.32 -0.90
N ILE A 227 11.54 -12.09 -1.94
CA ILE A 227 11.17 -10.73 -2.38
C ILE A 227 10.39 -10.03 -1.27
N GLU A 228 9.34 -10.68 -0.74
CA GLU A 228 8.51 -10.14 0.35
C GLU A 228 9.33 -9.87 1.61
N GLU A 229 10.24 -10.76 1.98
CA GLU A 229 11.14 -10.55 3.12
C GLU A 229 12.08 -9.37 2.89
N THR A 230 12.65 -9.24 1.69
CA THR A 230 13.52 -8.10 1.33
C THR A 230 12.74 -6.79 1.36
N GLU A 231 11.54 -6.76 0.78
CA GLU A 231 10.66 -5.57 0.81
C GLU A 231 10.24 -5.21 2.25
N ARG A 232 10.00 -6.20 3.11
CA ARG A 232 9.68 -5.98 4.52
C ARG A 232 10.87 -5.39 5.28
N LEU A 233 12.07 -5.96 5.12
CA LEU A 233 13.28 -5.46 5.77
C LEU A 233 13.62 -4.04 5.30
N GLU A 234 13.42 -3.76 4.01
CA GLU A 234 13.53 -2.41 3.44
C GLU A 234 12.53 -1.45 4.11
N ALA A 235 11.25 -1.84 4.20
CA ALA A 235 10.22 -1.04 4.85
C ALA A 235 10.53 -0.77 6.33
N GLU A 236 10.96 -1.79 7.08
CA GLU A 236 11.37 -1.64 8.49
C GLU A 236 12.55 -0.67 8.64
N ARG A 237 13.54 -0.74 7.74
CA ARG A 237 14.65 0.23 7.72
C ARG A 237 14.15 1.65 7.48
N LEU A 238 13.27 1.84 6.50
CA LEU A 238 12.73 3.16 6.17
C LEU A 238 11.85 3.73 7.29
N ILE A 239 11.10 2.87 8.01
CA ILE A 239 10.36 3.26 9.22
C ILE A 239 11.32 3.70 10.32
N ALA A 240 12.44 3.00 10.50
CA ALA A 240 13.45 3.41 11.48
C ALA A 240 14.01 4.80 11.13
N VAL A 241 14.38 5.03 9.87
CA VAL A 241 14.83 6.35 9.38
C VAL A 241 13.75 7.42 9.59
N TYR A 242 12.48 7.12 9.33
CA TYR A 242 11.37 8.05 9.57
C TYR A 242 11.27 8.49 11.04
N ARG A 243 11.54 7.57 11.96
CA ARG A 243 11.47 7.80 13.42
C ARG A 243 12.74 8.38 14.03
N GLU A 244 13.81 8.53 13.25
CA GLU A 244 14.99 9.26 13.72
C GLU A 244 14.62 10.72 14.06
N PRO A 245 15.14 11.26 15.17
CA PRO A 245 14.89 12.64 15.54
C PRO A 245 15.48 13.61 14.50
N PRO A 246 15.02 14.87 14.46
CA PRO A 246 15.63 15.90 13.63
C PRO A 246 17.13 16.01 13.89
N THR A 247 17.93 15.97 12.81
CA THR A 247 19.40 16.03 12.88
C THR A 247 19.96 17.41 12.53
N ALA A 248 19.12 18.30 11.99
CA ALA A 248 19.50 19.64 11.56
C ALA A 248 18.51 20.69 12.05
N THR A 249 18.98 21.93 12.14
CA THR A 249 18.15 23.11 12.36
C THR A 249 18.48 24.13 11.28
N HIS A 250 17.47 24.78 10.72
CA HIS A 250 17.66 25.80 9.70
C HIS A 250 17.41 27.19 10.28
N ARG A 251 18.45 28.04 10.29
CA ARG A 251 18.41 29.36 10.93
C ARG A 251 17.19 30.20 10.56
N ARG A 252 16.95 30.44 9.26
CA ARG A 252 15.79 31.25 8.83
C ARG A 252 14.45 30.60 9.18
N ALA A 253 14.39 29.27 9.29
CA ALA A 253 13.16 28.58 9.64
C ALA A 253 12.90 28.65 11.15
N ALA A 254 13.95 28.61 11.98
CA ALA A 254 13.85 28.89 13.41
C ALA A 254 13.40 30.35 13.67
N GLU A 255 13.97 31.32 12.95
CA GLU A 255 13.52 32.73 13.00
C GLU A 255 12.03 32.85 12.64
N LEU A 256 11.56 32.14 11.61
CA LEU A 256 10.14 32.11 11.24
C LEU A 256 9.24 31.51 12.34
N VAL A 257 9.71 30.49 13.06
CA VAL A 257 8.96 29.89 14.18
C VAL A 257 8.80 30.92 15.33
N GLU A 258 9.86 31.67 15.64
CA GLU A 258 9.82 32.74 16.64
C GLU A 258 8.89 33.88 16.20
N GLU A 259 9.02 34.36 14.95
CA GLU A 259 8.14 35.37 14.34
C GLU A 259 6.66 34.95 14.43
N MET A 260 6.35 33.71 14.04
CA MET A 260 4.98 33.18 14.09
C MET A 260 4.44 33.03 15.51
N SER A 261 5.29 32.71 16.48
CA SER A 261 4.91 32.65 17.89
C SER A 261 4.54 34.04 18.42
N LEU A 262 5.32 35.07 18.05
CA LEU A 262 5.02 36.48 18.37
C LEU A 262 3.69 36.95 17.76
N TRP A 263 3.34 36.44 16.58
CA TRP A 263 2.06 36.72 15.90
C TRP A 263 0.87 35.94 16.47
N GLY A 264 1.08 35.10 17.50
CA GLY A 264 0.04 34.27 18.09
C GLY A 264 -0.42 33.12 17.19
N LEU A 265 0.46 32.61 16.33
CA LEU A 265 0.17 31.54 15.35
C LEU A 265 0.74 30.18 15.77
N GLU A 266 1.14 30.03 17.04
CA GLU A 266 1.71 28.80 17.59
C GLU A 266 0.77 27.60 17.42
N GLU A 267 -0.55 27.81 17.52
CA GLU A 267 -1.58 26.77 17.35
C GLU A 267 -1.54 26.06 15.97
N PHE A 268 -0.92 26.68 14.97
CA PHE A 268 -0.81 26.12 13.63
C PHE A 268 0.47 25.29 13.43
N MET A 269 1.40 25.27 14.37
CA MET A 269 2.67 24.55 14.27
C MET A 269 2.75 23.40 15.29
N ASP A 270 3.45 22.34 14.93
CA ASP A 270 3.75 21.22 15.84
C ASP A 270 4.96 21.60 16.68
N THR A 271 4.74 21.91 17.96
CA THR A 271 5.80 22.26 18.93
C THR A 271 6.47 21.04 19.57
N ASP A 272 5.93 19.85 19.32
CA ASP A 272 6.48 18.58 19.79
C ASP A 272 7.52 18.03 18.79
N ASP A 273 8.79 18.31 19.08
CA ASP A 273 9.93 17.84 18.27
C ASP A 273 10.18 16.33 18.38
N THR A 274 9.44 15.60 19.22
CA THR A 274 9.56 14.15 19.35
C THR A 274 8.77 13.37 18.30
N GLN A 275 7.87 14.04 17.57
CA GLN A 275 7.08 13.39 16.53
C GLN A 275 7.95 13.07 15.30
N PRO A 276 7.78 11.87 14.72
CA PRO A 276 8.55 11.45 13.56
C PRO A 276 8.20 12.33 12.34
N SER A 277 9.15 12.43 11.42
CA SER A 277 9.07 13.32 10.27
C SER A 277 9.93 12.78 9.13
N ALA A 278 9.45 12.97 7.90
CA ALA A 278 10.22 12.71 6.68
C ALA A 278 11.38 13.71 6.47
N PHE A 279 11.41 14.79 7.25
CA PHE A 279 12.41 15.86 7.16
C PHE A 279 13.47 15.76 8.26
N ILE A 280 14.68 16.25 7.97
CA ILE A 280 15.79 16.34 8.93
C ILE A 280 15.66 17.52 9.90
N VAL A 281 14.77 18.47 9.59
CA VAL A 281 14.44 19.63 10.42
C VAL A 281 13.20 19.36 11.28
N PRO A 282 13.06 20.01 12.45
CA PRO A 282 11.87 19.92 13.28
C PRO A 282 10.56 20.23 12.53
N ARG A 283 9.44 19.67 12.99
CA ARG A 283 8.14 19.83 12.34
C ARG A 283 7.70 21.28 12.28
N CYS A 284 7.86 22.01 13.39
CA CYS A 284 7.59 23.44 13.47
C CYS A 284 8.30 24.24 12.35
N GLN A 285 9.57 23.92 12.04
CA GLN A 285 10.36 24.68 11.06
C GLN A 285 9.84 24.56 9.63
N TRP A 286 9.56 23.34 9.15
CA TRP A 286 9.03 23.18 7.79
C TRP A 286 7.57 23.63 7.71
N GLN A 287 6.79 23.49 8.78
CA GLN A 287 5.42 24.01 8.85
C GLN A 287 5.37 25.54 8.82
N ALA A 288 6.29 26.20 9.52
CA ALA A 288 6.49 27.64 9.47
C ALA A 288 6.86 28.10 8.04
N ALA A 289 7.75 27.37 7.37
CA ALA A 289 8.13 27.66 5.98
C ALA A 289 6.94 27.51 5.01
N VAL A 290 6.11 26.47 5.15
CA VAL A 290 4.87 26.33 4.37
C VAL A 290 3.90 27.49 4.65
N PHE A 291 3.73 27.86 5.92
CA PHE A 291 2.82 28.92 6.32
C PHE A 291 3.26 30.29 5.80
N TYR A 292 4.55 30.62 5.96
CA TYR A 292 5.16 31.81 5.39
C TYR A 292 4.94 31.88 3.88
N ARG A 293 5.04 30.73 3.19
CA ARG A 293 4.75 30.68 1.75
C ARG A 293 3.31 31.07 1.44
N PHE A 294 2.33 30.69 2.24
CA PHE A 294 0.95 31.14 2.06
C PHE A 294 0.80 32.65 2.26
N MET A 295 1.50 33.24 3.24
CA MET A 295 1.47 34.68 3.50
C MET A 295 2.03 35.49 2.32
N ASP A 296 3.16 35.04 1.78
CA ASP A 296 3.87 35.67 0.65
C ASP A 296 3.17 35.48 -0.71
N THR A 297 2.31 34.46 -0.84
CA THR A 297 1.69 34.13 -2.13
C THR A 297 0.61 35.16 -2.53
N GLN A 298 0.85 35.85 -3.64
CA GLN A 298 -0.10 36.80 -4.22
C GLN A 298 -1.11 36.10 -5.14
N TYR A 299 -2.37 36.53 -5.09
CA TYR A 299 -3.41 36.04 -6.00
C TYR A 299 -3.05 36.43 -7.46
N PRO A 300 -3.23 35.54 -8.46
CA PRO A 300 -3.97 34.28 -8.43
C PRO A 300 -3.16 33.01 -8.09
N ALA A 301 -1.87 33.15 -7.77
CA ALA A 301 -1.00 32.01 -7.48
C ALA A 301 -1.50 31.22 -6.26
N THR A 302 -1.12 29.95 -6.19
CA THR A 302 -1.52 28.99 -5.15
C THR A 302 -0.32 28.19 -4.69
N VAL A 303 -0.43 27.58 -3.52
CA VAL A 303 0.62 26.72 -2.97
C VAL A 303 0.21 25.26 -3.15
N SER A 304 1.07 24.48 -3.80
CA SER A 304 0.92 23.04 -3.97
C SER A 304 1.82 22.30 -2.96
N PRO A 305 1.40 21.14 -2.41
CA PRO A 305 2.29 20.31 -1.63
C PRO A 305 3.52 19.84 -2.43
N ILE A 306 3.37 19.58 -3.75
CA ILE A 306 4.48 19.14 -4.60
C ILE A 306 5.52 20.26 -4.69
N ASP A 307 5.11 21.47 -5.04
CA ASP A 307 6.01 22.63 -5.13
C ASP A 307 6.73 22.93 -3.80
N MET A 308 6.09 22.64 -2.66
CA MET A 308 6.72 22.79 -1.35
C MET A 308 7.76 21.70 -1.08
N VAL A 309 7.46 20.44 -1.41
CA VAL A 309 8.43 19.35 -1.29
C VAL A 309 9.62 19.60 -2.20
N ASP A 310 9.41 20.00 -3.46
CA ASP A 310 10.49 20.34 -4.39
C ASP A 310 11.40 21.44 -3.82
N ARG A 311 10.83 22.45 -3.16
CA ARG A 311 11.60 23.51 -2.47
C ARG A 311 12.38 23.00 -1.27
N PHE A 312 11.84 22.06 -0.51
CA PHE A 312 12.52 21.45 0.63
C PHE A 312 13.65 20.54 0.17
N MET A 313 13.47 19.85 -0.94
CA MET A 313 14.48 19.06 -1.61
C MET A 313 15.66 19.90 -2.11
N GLU A 314 15.40 21.05 -2.75
CA GLU A 314 16.44 22.02 -3.14
C GLU A 314 17.29 22.52 -1.96
N ARG A 315 16.72 22.45 -0.74
CA ARG A 315 17.37 22.86 0.52
C ARG A 315 17.92 21.68 1.31
N GLU A 316 17.82 20.46 0.79
CA GLU A 316 18.26 19.22 1.44
C GLU A 316 17.57 18.95 2.79
N TRP A 317 16.29 19.31 2.92
CA TRP A 317 15.53 19.13 4.16
C TRP A 317 14.90 17.74 4.30
N GLU A 318 14.78 16.98 3.22
CA GLU A 318 14.26 15.61 3.27
C GLU A 318 15.34 14.65 3.77
N LYS A 319 14.95 13.63 4.54
CA LYS A 319 15.83 12.52 4.87
C LYS A 319 16.20 11.81 3.55
N PRO A 320 17.49 11.62 3.22
CA PRO A 320 17.90 11.12 1.91
C PRO A 320 17.25 9.81 1.48
N ASP A 321 17.07 8.87 2.43
CA ASP A 321 16.44 7.57 2.16
C ASP A 321 14.93 7.65 1.94
N LEU A 322 14.29 8.74 2.34
CA LEU A 322 12.84 8.97 2.20
C LEU A 322 12.50 9.90 1.04
N ALA A 323 13.51 10.53 0.44
CA ALA A 323 13.34 11.42 -0.69
C ALA A 323 12.79 10.68 -1.93
N PHE A 324 12.00 11.37 -2.75
CA PHE A 324 11.41 10.84 -3.99
C PHE A 324 10.56 9.57 -3.83
N MET A 325 10.06 9.29 -2.62
CA MET A 325 9.26 8.10 -2.37
C MET A 325 7.96 8.10 -3.19
N LYS A 326 7.74 7.03 -3.96
CA LYS A 326 6.50 6.84 -4.71
C LYS A 326 5.33 6.59 -3.76
N THR A 327 4.14 7.07 -4.13
CA THR A 327 2.92 6.89 -3.32
C THR A 327 2.57 5.42 -3.09
N GLU A 328 2.85 4.52 -4.04
CA GLU A 328 2.61 3.08 -3.85
C GLU A 328 3.51 2.50 -2.75
N THR A 329 4.81 2.85 -2.76
CA THR A 329 5.78 2.44 -1.74
C THR A 329 5.38 2.98 -0.37
N SER A 330 5.03 4.27 -0.28
CA SER A 330 4.55 4.86 0.97
C SER A 330 3.32 4.13 1.53
N ARG A 331 2.33 3.80 0.69
CA ARG A 331 1.15 3.03 1.12
C ARG A 331 1.49 1.63 1.62
N LYS A 332 2.45 0.94 0.99
CA LYS A 332 2.90 -0.39 1.45
C LYS A 332 3.57 -0.30 2.82
N ILE A 333 4.41 0.71 3.04
CA ILE A 333 5.06 0.95 4.33
C ILE A 333 4.01 1.35 5.40
N ALA A 334 3.06 2.22 5.03
CA ALA A 334 1.97 2.65 5.92
C ALA A 334 1.06 1.50 6.37
N ALA A 335 0.97 0.40 5.60
CA ALA A 335 0.27 -0.81 6.01
C ALA A 335 0.98 -1.57 7.15
N LEU A 336 2.30 -1.38 7.31
CA LEU A 336 3.09 -1.91 8.41
C LEU A 336 3.21 -0.92 9.59
N ALA A 337 3.23 0.37 9.30
CA ALA A 337 3.33 1.45 10.29
C ALA A 337 2.38 2.61 9.91
N GLU A 338 1.21 2.66 10.57
CA GLU A 338 0.13 3.62 10.25
C GLU A 338 0.55 5.10 10.36
N ASP A 339 1.55 5.40 11.20
CA ASP A 339 2.09 6.74 11.39
C ASP A 339 2.92 7.24 10.20
N PHE A 340 3.51 6.32 9.43
CA PHE A 340 4.44 6.61 8.35
C PHE A 340 3.80 7.45 7.24
N LYS A 341 4.48 8.51 6.83
CA LYS A 341 4.09 9.38 5.72
C LYS A 341 5.31 9.77 4.89
N SER A 342 5.15 9.79 3.57
CA SER A 342 6.12 10.45 2.68
C SER A 342 6.13 11.97 2.92
N ALA A 343 7.21 12.66 2.50
CA ALA A 343 7.32 14.12 2.59
C ALA A 343 6.10 14.84 1.97
N TYR A 344 5.62 14.35 0.82
CA TYR A 344 4.40 14.85 0.17
C TYR A 344 3.15 14.66 1.03
N GLU A 345 2.96 13.48 1.62
CA GLU A 345 1.79 13.18 2.45
C GLU A 345 1.79 13.98 3.74
N GLU A 346 2.96 14.26 4.33
CA GLU A 346 3.10 15.14 5.49
C GLU A 346 2.70 16.58 5.20
N VAL A 347 3.27 17.17 4.14
CA VAL A 347 2.94 18.54 3.74
C VAL A 347 1.46 18.65 3.36
N LEU A 348 0.92 17.66 2.65
CA LEU A 348 -0.50 17.62 2.31
C LEU A 348 -1.37 17.49 3.57
N ALA A 349 -1.03 16.62 4.52
CA ALA A 349 -1.77 16.46 5.78
C ALA A 349 -1.78 17.77 6.58
N TYR A 350 -0.66 18.49 6.61
CA TYR A 350 -0.56 19.80 7.23
C TYR A 350 -1.46 20.85 6.54
N MET A 351 -1.42 20.94 5.20
CA MET A 351 -2.30 21.87 4.46
C MET A 351 -3.78 21.54 4.68
N ARG A 352 -4.15 20.25 4.80
CA ARG A 352 -5.52 19.83 5.15
C ARG A 352 -5.90 20.21 6.57
N ARG A 353 -4.96 20.20 7.52
CA ARG A 353 -5.19 20.71 8.87
C ARG A 353 -5.49 22.21 8.84
N LEU A 354 -4.71 22.99 8.09
CA LEU A 354 -4.94 24.43 7.91
C LEU A 354 -6.29 24.72 7.23
N GLU A 355 -6.69 23.89 6.26
CA GLU A 355 -8.00 24.01 5.61
C GLU A 355 -9.14 23.76 6.59
N LYS A 356 -9.03 22.72 7.43
CA LYS A 356 -10.01 22.43 8.48
C LYS A 356 -10.10 23.57 9.52
N ALA A 357 -9.02 24.30 9.73
CA ALA A 357 -8.97 25.47 10.60
C ALA A 357 -9.37 26.78 9.90
N GLU A 358 -9.88 26.73 8.68
CA GLU A 358 -10.33 27.88 7.88
C GLU A 358 -9.22 28.92 7.57
N VAL A 359 -7.95 28.53 7.72
CA VAL A 359 -6.77 29.36 7.39
C VAL A 359 -6.56 29.42 5.87
N VAL A 360 -6.77 28.29 5.20
CA VAL A 360 -6.63 28.15 3.75
C VAL A 360 -7.87 27.48 3.16
N TYR A 361 -8.07 27.62 1.85
CA TYR A 361 -9.07 26.86 1.10
C TYR A 361 -8.42 26.16 -0.09
N GLN A 362 -8.95 25.00 -0.46
CA GLN A 362 -8.48 24.27 -1.64
C GLN A 362 -9.07 24.86 -2.94
N LYS A 363 -8.22 25.04 -3.96
CA LYS A 363 -8.62 25.35 -5.35
C LYS A 363 -8.68 24.07 -6.21
N PRO A 364 -9.21 24.12 -7.46
CA PRO A 364 -9.17 22.98 -8.38
C PRO A 364 -7.72 22.50 -8.65
N GLY A 365 -7.49 21.19 -8.61
CA GLY A 365 -6.13 20.63 -8.50
C GLY A 365 -5.57 20.85 -7.09
N LYS A 366 -4.89 19.86 -6.49
CA LYS A 366 -4.48 19.82 -5.06
C LYS A 366 -3.58 20.99 -4.59
N THR A 367 -4.12 22.19 -4.63
CA THR A 367 -3.48 23.48 -4.42
C THR A 367 -4.34 24.28 -3.47
N PHE A 368 -3.69 25.12 -2.67
CA PHE A 368 -4.31 25.81 -1.55
C PHE A 368 -4.00 27.30 -1.65
N TYR A 369 -4.87 28.12 -1.07
CA TYR A 369 -4.66 29.56 -0.94
C TYR A 369 -5.19 30.05 0.41
N MET A 370 -4.53 31.05 0.99
CA MET A 370 -4.95 31.63 2.27
C MET A 370 -6.32 32.32 2.15
N THR A 371 -7.19 32.14 3.14
CA THR A 371 -8.49 32.81 3.16
C THR A 371 -8.32 34.32 3.34
N TYR A 372 -9.26 35.10 2.78
CA TYR A 372 -9.22 36.56 2.89
C TYR A 372 -9.33 37.01 4.35
N ASP A 373 -10.24 36.40 5.11
CA ASP A 373 -10.48 36.74 6.52
C ASP A 373 -9.24 36.48 7.38
N PHE A 374 -8.56 35.35 7.15
CA PHE A 374 -7.33 35.04 7.88
C PHE A 374 -6.18 35.97 7.47
N LYS A 375 -6.05 36.31 6.18
CA LYS A 375 -5.07 37.30 5.72
C LYS A 375 -5.31 38.67 6.35
N LYS A 376 -6.57 39.07 6.51
CA LYS A 376 -6.95 40.30 7.22
C LYS A 376 -6.60 40.21 8.70
N LYS A 377 -6.90 39.09 9.36
CA LYS A 377 -6.53 38.84 10.77
C LYS A 377 -5.03 39.01 10.99
N ILE A 378 -4.19 38.35 10.18
CA ILE A 378 -2.73 38.49 10.26
C ILE A 378 -2.31 39.94 10.05
N LYS A 379 -2.85 40.62 9.02
CA LYS A 379 -2.51 42.02 8.76
C LYS A 379 -2.79 42.91 9.96
N THR A 380 -3.96 42.77 10.59
CA THR A 380 -4.32 43.53 11.78
C THR A 380 -3.42 43.19 12.97
N THR A 381 -3.04 41.92 13.15
CA THR A 381 -2.06 41.53 14.19
C THR A 381 -0.70 42.17 13.95
N LEU A 382 -0.19 42.15 12.71
CA LEU A 382 1.08 42.79 12.36
C LEU A 382 1.05 44.30 12.59
N GLU A 383 -0.02 44.96 12.14
CA GLU A 383 -0.20 46.41 12.37
C GLU A 383 -0.24 46.76 13.87
N ALA A 384 -0.89 45.93 14.70
CA ALA A 384 -0.92 46.13 16.15
C ALA A 384 0.45 45.90 16.82
N LEU A 385 1.26 44.96 16.32
CA LEU A 385 2.62 44.73 16.80
C LEU A 385 3.56 45.89 16.42
N GLU A 386 3.49 46.36 15.18
CA GLU A 386 4.25 47.52 14.71
C GLU A 386 3.88 48.78 15.51
N ALA A 387 2.59 48.99 15.79
CA ALA A 387 2.13 50.10 16.64
C ALA A 387 2.65 49.97 18.09
N ALA A 388 2.60 48.78 18.68
CA ALA A 388 3.13 48.54 20.03
C ALA A 388 4.65 48.77 20.12
N GLU A 389 5.40 48.41 19.07
CA GLU A 389 6.84 48.68 18.99
C GLU A 389 7.12 50.18 18.84
N ALA A 390 6.35 50.90 18.01
CA ALA A 390 6.44 52.35 17.91
C ALA A 390 6.10 53.07 19.23
N ASN A 391 5.07 52.61 19.94
CA ASN A 391 4.71 53.11 21.27
C ASN A 391 5.84 52.89 22.28
N ARG A 392 6.50 51.72 22.24
CA ARG A 392 7.66 51.43 23.09
C ARG A 392 8.82 52.40 22.82
N ASP A 393 9.12 52.65 21.56
CA ASP A 393 10.22 53.53 21.16
C ASP A 393 9.94 54.99 21.54
N ALA A 394 8.69 55.47 21.37
CA ALA A 394 8.27 56.81 21.80
C ALA A 394 8.42 56.98 23.32
N ILE A 395 7.96 56.02 24.11
CA ILE A 395 8.11 56.04 25.58
C ILE A 395 9.60 55.98 25.96
N ARG A 396 10.40 55.14 25.29
CA ARG A 396 11.85 55.01 25.52
C ARG A 396 12.57 56.33 25.28
N GLU A 397 12.26 57.02 24.18
CA GLU A 397 12.91 58.29 23.83
C GLU A 397 12.77 59.32 24.94
N VAL A 398 11.54 59.57 25.43
CA VAL A 398 11.34 60.56 26.49
C VAL A 398 11.86 60.07 27.85
N TYR A 399 11.83 58.76 28.13
CA TYR A 399 12.47 58.18 29.32
C TYR A 399 13.99 58.42 29.35
N GLU A 400 14.69 58.16 28.24
CA GLU A 400 16.12 58.37 28.11
C GLU A 400 16.48 59.87 28.17
N ASP A 401 15.62 60.76 27.69
CA ASP A 401 15.80 62.21 27.83
C ASP A 401 15.70 62.67 29.28
N ILE A 402 14.75 62.15 30.05
CA ILE A 402 14.66 62.41 31.50
C ILE A 402 15.93 61.91 32.20
N GLU A 403 16.41 60.71 31.85
CA GLU A 403 17.65 60.18 32.42
C GLU A 403 18.84 61.11 32.14
N LYS A 404 18.99 61.61 30.91
CA LYS A 404 20.05 62.57 30.55
C LYS A 404 19.97 63.85 31.39
N LEU A 405 18.77 64.38 31.61
CA LEU A 405 18.56 65.57 32.44
C LEU A 405 18.94 65.35 33.90
N LEU A 406 18.75 64.12 34.42
CA LEU A 406 19.02 63.78 35.83
C LEU A 406 20.48 63.39 36.12
N LYS A 407 21.25 62.96 35.11
CA LYS A 407 22.68 62.54 35.26
C LYS A 407 23.56 63.51 36.07
N PRO A 408 23.47 64.86 35.91
CA PRO A 408 24.27 65.80 36.70
C PRO A 408 24.02 65.74 38.22
N GLY A 409 22.83 65.29 38.65
CA GLY A 409 22.43 65.19 40.05
C GLY A 409 22.91 63.92 40.76
N GLY A 410 23.62 63.03 40.06
CA GLY A 410 24.31 61.87 40.64
C GLY A 410 23.44 60.66 41.02
N GLY A 411 22.11 60.72 40.81
CA GLY A 411 21.22 59.56 40.98
C GLY A 411 20.98 58.80 39.66
N GLY A 412 20.58 57.53 39.75
CA GLY A 412 20.27 56.69 38.60
C GLY A 412 18.77 56.41 38.46
N MET A 413 18.26 56.42 37.23
CA MET A 413 16.92 55.92 36.93
C MET A 413 16.89 54.38 36.94
N PRO A 414 15.72 53.76 37.17
CA PRO A 414 15.54 52.33 36.95
C PRO A 414 15.88 51.92 35.51
N ASP A 415 16.21 50.65 35.31
CA ASP A 415 16.30 50.06 33.97
C ASP A 415 14.97 50.21 33.22
N PHE A 416 15.02 50.61 31.94
CA PHE A 416 13.82 50.90 31.15
C PHE A 416 12.88 49.70 31.06
N GLU A 417 13.42 48.49 30.82
CA GLU A 417 12.59 47.30 30.71
C GLU A 417 11.96 46.94 32.06
N GLY A 418 12.73 47.06 33.15
CA GLY A 418 12.23 46.87 34.51
C GLY A 418 11.14 47.89 34.89
N TRP A 419 11.30 49.15 34.50
CA TRP A 419 10.30 50.19 34.72
C TRP A 419 9.04 49.97 33.87
N LEU A 420 9.20 49.62 32.59
CA LEU A 420 8.09 49.35 31.69
C LEU A 420 7.27 48.14 32.15
N GLN A 421 7.94 47.08 32.62
CA GLN A 421 7.27 45.94 33.24
C GLN A 421 6.48 46.35 34.48
N GLN A 422 7.03 47.22 35.33
CA GLN A 422 6.30 47.74 36.48
C GLN A 422 5.04 48.51 36.07
N GLN A 423 5.10 49.33 35.00
CA GLN A 423 3.92 50.06 34.52
C GLN A 423 2.82 49.14 33.98
N ALA A 424 3.22 48.07 33.29
CA ALA A 424 2.30 47.04 32.83
C ALA A 424 1.67 46.27 34.01
N ASP A 425 2.47 45.88 35.01
CA ASP A 425 2.03 45.16 36.21
C ASP A 425 1.02 45.97 37.04
N ARG A 426 1.23 47.28 37.18
CA ARG A 426 0.28 48.20 37.85
C ARG A 426 -1.12 48.17 37.23
N ARG A 427 -1.19 47.89 35.93
CA ARG A 427 -2.42 47.81 35.15
C ARG A 427 -2.89 46.37 34.93
N HIS A 428 -2.22 45.40 35.55
CA HIS A 428 -2.49 43.96 35.40
C HIS A 428 -2.43 43.47 33.95
N LEU A 429 -1.54 44.07 33.14
CA LEU A 429 -1.31 43.71 31.75
C LEU A 429 0.10 43.14 31.57
N ALA A 430 0.27 42.28 30.56
CA ALA A 430 1.60 42.00 30.03
C ALA A 430 2.12 43.23 29.27
N VAL A 431 3.43 43.45 29.23
CA VAL A 431 4.05 44.61 28.54
C VAL A 431 3.54 44.78 27.10
N GLN A 432 3.43 43.68 26.35
CA GLN A 432 2.90 43.71 24.99
C GLN A 432 1.43 44.17 24.93
N GLY A 433 0.60 43.75 25.88
CA GLY A 433 -0.80 44.17 25.97
C GLY A 433 -0.94 45.63 26.40
N PHE A 434 -0.04 46.12 27.26
CA PHE A 434 0.05 47.53 27.62
C PHE A 434 0.45 48.40 26.42
N LEU A 435 1.50 48.01 25.69
CA LEU A 435 1.99 48.77 24.53
C LEU A 435 1.02 48.77 23.34
N ALA A 436 0.19 47.72 23.22
CA ALA A 436 -0.84 47.62 22.18
C ALA A 436 -2.10 48.46 22.45
N ASP A 437 -2.22 49.06 23.64
CA ASP A 437 -3.30 49.97 24.00
C ASP A 437 -2.83 51.41 23.81
N ASP A 438 -3.24 52.03 22.70
CA ASP A 438 -2.80 53.38 22.32
C ASP A 438 -3.17 54.44 23.37
N ASP A 439 -4.30 54.28 24.07
CA ASP A 439 -4.73 55.23 25.10
C ASP A 439 -3.81 55.14 26.32
N LEU A 440 -3.47 53.91 26.75
CA LEU A 440 -2.56 53.68 27.88
C LEU A 440 -1.11 54.07 27.55
N ALA A 441 -0.65 53.78 26.33
CA ALA A 441 0.68 54.17 25.88
C ALA A 441 0.81 55.70 25.83
N TYR A 442 -0.19 56.38 25.25
CA TYR A 442 -0.24 57.83 25.18
C TYR A 442 -0.29 58.48 26.58
N GLU A 443 -1.10 57.95 27.50
CA GLU A 443 -1.16 58.45 28.88
C GLU A 443 0.21 58.43 29.56
N VAL A 444 0.94 57.32 29.44
CA VAL A 444 2.28 57.17 30.04
C VAL A 444 3.30 58.08 29.35
N GLU A 445 3.27 58.17 28.03
CA GLU A 445 4.14 59.06 27.26
C GLU A 445 3.93 60.54 27.66
N GLU A 446 2.68 61.00 27.74
CA GLU A 446 2.34 62.37 28.12
C GLU A 446 2.72 62.69 29.57
N ASN A 447 2.48 61.76 30.50
CA ASN A 447 2.91 61.93 31.89
C ASN A 447 4.44 62.03 31.98
N LEU A 448 5.20 61.26 31.20
CA LEU A 448 6.66 61.38 31.15
C LEU A 448 7.08 62.73 30.55
N LYS A 449 6.42 63.21 29.49
CA LYS A 449 6.69 64.53 28.91
C LYS A 449 6.41 65.65 29.91
N GLU A 450 5.36 65.53 30.71
CA GLU A 450 5.06 66.49 31.77
C GLU A 450 6.15 66.49 32.85
N ILE A 451 6.59 65.31 33.30
CA ILE A 451 7.73 65.19 34.22
C ILE A 451 8.98 65.83 33.63
N LYS A 452 9.29 65.54 32.36
CA LYS A 452 10.42 66.15 31.63
C LYS A 452 10.31 67.68 31.62
N ARG A 453 9.14 68.23 31.27
CA ARG A 453 8.88 69.68 31.21
C ARG A 453 9.14 70.34 32.58
N VAL A 454 8.65 69.76 33.67
CA VAL A 454 8.85 70.31 35.02
C VAL A 454 10.34 70.30 35.41
N ILE A 455 11.11 69.28 35.02
CA ILE A 455 12.57 69.25 35.26
C ILE A 455 13.27 70.36 34.48
N GLU A 456 12.93 70.56 33.21
CA GLU A 456 13.49 71.60 32.35
C GLU A 456 13.16 73.01 32.88
N GLU A 457 11.91 73.27 33.27
CA GLU A 457 11.50 74.56 33.84
C GLU A 457 12.22 74.86 35.16
N ARG A 458 12.37 73.86 36.03
CA ARG A 458 13.16 73.98 37.26
C ARG A 458 14.65 74.22 36.98
N ALA A 459 15.19 73.68 35.90
CA ALA A 459 16.55 73.98 35.43
C ALA A 459 16.75 75.44 35.08
N ASP A 460 15.73 76.03 34.48
CA ASP A 460 15.73 77.44 34.08
C ASP A 460 15.39 78.39 35.24
N GLY A 461 15.17 77.85 36.45
CA GLY A 461 14.92 78.61 37.68
C GLY A 461 13.46 79.00 37.91
N LEU A 462 12.53 78.37 37.20
CA LEU A 462 11.10 78.48 37.43
C LEU A 462 10.67 77.42 38.45
N TRP A 463 9.81 77.81 39.41
CA TRP A 463 9.27 76.87 40.39
C TRP A 463 7.88 76.41 39.97
N ASP A 464 7.80 75.18 39.48
CA ASP A 464 6.55 74.45 39.26
C ASP A 464 6.52 73.17 40.12
N GLU A 465 5.35 72.72 40.57
CA GLU A 465 5.21 71.51 41.38
C GLU A 465 5.39 70.24 40.53
N LEU A 466 5.99 69.19 41.10
CA LEU A 466 6.10 67.90 40.39
C LEU A 466 4.71 67.28 40.27
N PRO A 467 4.40 66.55 39.18
CA PRO A 467 3.14 65.85 39.03
C PRO A 467 2.86 64.87 40.18
N ASP A 468 1.58 64.69 40.52
CA ASP A 468 1.14 63.81 41.61
C ASP A 468 1.56 62.34 41.39
N ASP A 469 1.54 61.87 40.14
CA ASP A 469 2.04 60.54 39.76
C ASP A 469 3.41 60.64 39.08
N LEU A 470 4.44 60.26 39.82
CA LEU A 470 5.81 60.16 39.31
C LEU A 470 6.10 58.83 38.63
N MET A 471 5.09 57.96 38.44
CA MET A 471 5.20 56.66 37.79
C MET A 471 6.29 55.75 38.38
N GLY A 472 6.56 55.87 39.69
CA GLY A 472 7.61 55.11 40.38
C GLY A 472 9.04 55.58 40.10
N LEU A 473 9.20 56.72 39.42
CA LEU A 473 10.49 57.34 39.22
C LEU A 473 10.96 58.02 40.53
N PRO A 474 12.25 57.90 40.90
CA PRO A 474 12.79 58.45 42.15
C PRO A 474 13.00 59.98 42.08
N MET A 475 12.02 60.75 41.58
CA MET A 475 12.19 62.16 41.22
C MET A 475 12.34 63.10 42.42
N GLY A 476 11.71 62.80 43.55
CA GLY A 476 11.69 63.70 44.71
C GLY A 476 13.08 64.07 45.23
N ASP A 477 13.93 63.09 45.50
CA ASP A 477 15.28 63.31 46.04
C ASP A 477 16.29 63.68 44.93
N LEU A 478 16.08 63.17 43.71
CA LEU A 478 16.94 63.42 42.56
C LEU A 478 16.83 64.84 42.03
N VAL A 479 15.61 65.38 41.90
CA VAL A 479 15.39 66.75 41.41
C VAL A 479 15.93 67.76 42.42
N ASN A 480 15.81 67.51 43.72
CA ASN A 480 16.42 68.36 44.75
C ASN A 480 17.95 68.34 44.70
N SER A 481 18.55 67.16 44.48
CA SER A 481 20.01 67.01 44.32
C SER A 481 20.52 67.65 43.02
N LEU A 482 19.72 67.59 41.95
CA LEU A 482 19.98 68.24 40.67
C LEU A 482 19.96 69.78 40.80
N MET A 483 18.99 70.32 41.53
CA MET A 483 18.91 71.76 41.80
C MET A 483 20.11 72.26 42.61
N GLN A 484 20.56 71.51 43.62
CA GLN A 484 21.80 71.83 44.35
C GLN A 484 23.01 71.85 43.41
N ALA A 485 23.15 70.84 42.55
CA ALA A 485 24.24 70.78 41.57
C ALA A 485 24.20 71.95 40.56
N TRP A 486 23.00 72.40 40.18
CA TRP A 486 22.83 73.56 39.29
C TRP A 486 23.07 74.90 39.99
N GLU A 487 22.66 75.06 41.25
CA GLU A 487 22.99 76.23 42.07
C GLU A 487 24.50 76.35 42.28
N GLU A 488 25.16 75.24 42.65
CA GLU A 488 26.63 75.18 42.78
C GLU A 488 27.35 75.50 41.45
N ALA A 489 26.84 74.99 40.33
CA ALA A 489 27.38 75.31 39.00
C ALA A 489 27.18 76.79 38.65
N ARG A 490 26.02 77.38 38.98
CA ARG A 490 25.64 78.77 38.71
C ARG A 490 26.41 79.77 39.59
N GLU A 491 26.77 79.41 40.81
CA GLU A 491 27.66 80.20 41.67
C GLU A 491 29.13 80.13 41.23
N SER A 492 29.54 79.06 40.53
CA SER A 492 30.94 78.84 40.16
C SER A 492 31.40 79.54 38.87
N GLU A 493 30.54 79.81 37.89
CA GLU A 493 30.89 80.49 36.62
C GLU A 493 29.70 81.28 36.05
N GLY A 494 29.92 82.56 35.73
CA GLY A 494 28.92 83.44 35.10
C GLY A 494 28.60 83.02 33.66
N ASP A 495 27.29 82.85 33.39
CA ASP A 495 26.61 82.71 32.10
C ASP A 495 27.28 81.82 31.03
N SER A 496 27.06 80.51 31.14
CA SER A 496 26.58 79.61 30.06
C SER A 496 26.76 78.14 30.47
N TRP A 497 25.85 77.62 31.30
CA TRP A 497 25.84 76.21 31.68
C TRP A 497 25.30 75.30 30.56
N ARG A 498 24.45 75.83 29.66
CA ARG A 498 23.89 75.10 28.50
C ARG A 498 24.97 74.53 27.57
N ALA A 499 26.09 75.25 27.39
CA ALA A 499 27.19 74.79 26.54
C ALA A 499 27.96 73.57 27.08
N LYS A 500 27.81 73.23 28.38
CA LYS A 500 28.46 72.04 28.97
C LYS A 500 27.58 70.78 28.91
N ILE A 501 26.26 70.91 28.76
CA ILE A 501 25.32 69.79 28.65
C ILE A 501 25.21 69.28 27.21
N GLU A 502 25.25 70.17 26.22
CA GLU A 502 25.23 69.77 24.80
C GLU A 502 26.57 69.21 24.28
N GLY A 503 27.64 69.25 25.10
CA GLY A 503 29.02 68.98 24.68
C GLY A 503 29.76 67.85 25.40
N ARG A 504 29.08 66.96 26.14
CA ARG A 504 29.74 65.84 26.83
C ARG A 504 29.01 64.50 26.73
#